data_AF-A0A0D0DC41-F1
#
_entry.id   AF-A0A0D0DC41-F1
#
_cell.length_a   1.000
_cell.length_b   1.000
_cell.length_c   1.000
_cell.angle_alpha   90.00
_cell.angle_beta   90.00
_cell.angle_gamma   90.00
#
_symmetry.space_group_name_H-M   'P 1'
#
loop_
_entity.id
_entity.type
_entity.pdbx_description
1 polymer ?
#
loop_
_entity_poly.entity_id
_entity_poly.type
_entity_poly.pdbx_seq_one_letter_code
_entity_poly.pdbx_strand_id
1 'polypeptide(L)'
;MSVTPTQEALIVALDFEGVHSIERSAQEDTLLVLFNTAISNLVLFRNNFALSRDITGLFQSFQSSSTVLDPKANPSLFQSTLVIIIKDVVDSDKVEIAREFSLKFQRIVQDEQEANFISRLHAGRLNIIPWPVIESKDFYKLFPAVKRRLDQQVVTHRAAGEFLHMMKTLMAKLKANDWGAMSQTMASHRAQLISTLLPNALAFGCADIYPEREPLKNLDTDLPVDLPDTLHQLFIAAGGVEQSASRERTLTVLCAAWDRHESRQYVPEEEWIEGMTNHLETIVNLRIDHVREWLTVNLSRFQAGHASIEELRRTFENAIVDLKGNVQLCKLQCAGCQLLCVQSRLHHGPHHCQTDHLCVHECNFCMELSGEYKQCNMTAGHAGKHICVVNEHLCGKPCKFMGRHGCLDACTNVIDHLDEEHLCAAPVHACGKPCDLSGVKLIDGSMYSCPGSCRFASDVDHFRHECDARFCSVPCQLCKRLCSDQDHMHGLEPNAIHLCGQEHLCTAVCSAPGICEIETAPQSIEATFTGKNETFQYTKYTQGSLVHSCGQLYANVRRRSRETVEVHKAHRAGGD
;
A
#
# COMPACT_ATOMS: atom_id res chain seq x y z
N MET A 1 -22.90 23.31 -13.79
CA MET A 1 -22.83 23.05 -12.33
C MET A 1 -22.40 24.34 -11.63
N SER A 2 -23.06 24.68 -10.53
CA SER A 2 -22.68 25.78 -9.63
C SER A 2 -22.50 25.24 -8.21
N VAL A 3 -21.56 25.80 -7.45
CA VAL A 3 -21.28 25.43 -6.07
C VAL A 3 -21.30 26.69 -5.21
N THR A 4 -22.12 26.69 -4.16
CA THR A 4 -22.25 27.81 -3.23
C THR A 4 -21.94 27.35 -1.80
N PRO A 5 -20.86 27.85 -1.17
CA PRO A 5 -20.57 27.53 0.21
C PRO A 5 -21.53 28.28 1.15
N THR A 6 -22.01 27.57 2.17
CA THR A 6 -22.76 28.16 3.30
C THR A 6 -22.02 27.88 4.60
N GLN A 7 -22.55 28.33 5.74
CA GLN A 7 -21.95 28.04 7.04
C GLN A 7 -22.04 26.55 7.41
N GLU A 8 -23.05 25.83 6.92
CA GLU A 8 -23.37 24.47 7.35
C GLU A 8 -23.08 23.41 6.27
N ALA A 9 -23.21 23.76 4.99
CA ALA A 9 -23.06 22.83 3.86
C ALA A 9 -22.64 23.51 2.55
N LEU A 10 -22.22 22.71 1.57
CA LEU A 10 -22.07 23.15 0.18
C LEU A 10 -23.36 22.88 -0.59
N ILE A 11 -23.93 23.91 -1.21
CA ILE A 11 -25.06 23.75 -2.12
C ILE A 11 -24.50 23.53 -3.53
N VAL A 12 -24.76 22.35 -4.10
CA VAL A 12 -24.40 22.02 -5.48
C VAL A 12 -25.65 22.08 -6.35
N ALA A 13 -25.66 22.98 -7.33
CA ALA A 13 -26.72 23.10 -8.31
C ALA A 13 -26.30 22.46 -9.64
N LEU A 14 -27.05 21.46 -10.07
CA LEU A 14 -26.91 20.80 -11.35
C LEU A 14 -28.04 21.27 -12.27
N ASP A 15 -27.67 21.82 -13.41
CA ASP A 15 -28.61 22.21 -14.46
C ASP A 15 -28.61 21.14 -15.54
N PHE A 16 -29.79 20.63 -15.87
CA PHE A 16 -29.99 19.54 -16.81
C PHE A 16 -30.86 20.05 -17.96
N GLU A 17 -30.54 19.64 -19.18
CA GLU A 17 -31.39 19.90 -20.33
C GLU A 17 -32.75 19.17 -20.18
N GLY A 18 -33.80 19.75 -20.76
CA GLY A 18 -35.17 19.22 -20.66
C GLY A 18 -35.34 17.83 -21.29
N VAL A 19 -36.14 16.97 -20.64
CA VAL A 19 -36.51 15.63 -21.14
C VAL A 19 -37.32 15.74 -22.44
N HIS A 20 -37.19 14.78 -23.36
CA HIS A 20 -37.80 14.77 -24.70
C HIS A 20 -37.27 15.84 -25.65
N SER A 21 -35.96 16.07 -25.63
CA SER A 21 -35.28 16.84 -26.67
C SER A 21 -35.35 16.08 -28.00
N ILE A 22 -35.57 16.79 -29.12
CA ILE A 22 -35.67 16.19 -30.47
C ILE A 22 -34.36 15.45 -30.86
N GLU A 23 -33.24 15.87 -30.26
CA GLU A 23 -31.91 15.37 -30.57
C GLU A 23 -31.50 14.15 -29.73
N ARG A 24 -32.32 13.72 -28.76
CA ARG A 24 -31.99 12.63 -27.83
C ARG A 24 -32.83 11.36 -28.04
N SER A 25 -32.19 10.22 -27.81
CA SER A 25 -32.86 8.93 -27.71
C SER A 25 -33.59 8.76 -26.37
N ALA A 26 -34.61 7.91 -26.35
CA ALA A 26 -35.32 7.55 -25.12
C ALA A 26 -34.40 6.94 -24.04
N GLN A 27 -33.31 6.29 -24.47
CA GLN A 27 -32.30 5.75 -23.56
C GLN A 27 -31.50 6.87 -22.88
N GLU A 28 -31.07 7.89 -23.61
CA GLU A 28 -30.34 9.03 -23.04
C GLU A 28 -31.19 9.83 -22.06
N ASP A 29 -32.48 10.01 -22.37
CA ASP A 29 -33.43 10.64 -21.45
C ASP A 29 -33.60 9.82 -20.16
N THR A 30 -33.66 8.48 -20.27
CA THR A 30 -33.71 7.58 -19.11
C THR A 30 -32.46 7.71 -18.25
N LEU A 31 -31.26 7.74 -18.85
CA LEU A 31 -30.01 7.87 -18.12
C LEU A 31 -29.87 9.24 -17.44
N LEU A 32 -30.34 10.31 -18.08
CA LEU A 32 -30.34 11.67 -17.50
C LEU A 32 -31.27 11.74 -16.29
N VAL A 33 -32.47 11.17 -16.39
CA VAL A 33 -33.43 11.08 -15.28
C VAL A 33 -32.85 10.27 -14.13
N LEU A 34 -32.27 9.09 -14.41
CA LEU A 34 -31.62 8.26 -13.41
C LEU A 34 -30.49 8.98 -12.69
N PHE A 35 -29.59 9.62 -13.44
CA PHE A 35 -28.47 10.35 -12.87
C PHE A 35 -28.93 11.49 -11.95
N ASN A 36 -29.87 12.31 -12.44
CA ASN A 36 -30.40 13.45 -11.70
C ASN A 36 -31.06 13.01 -10.40
N THR A 37 -31.93 11.99 -10.45
CA THR A 37 -32.67 11.51 -9.29
C THR A 37 -31.81 10.73 -8.29
N ALA A 38 -30.79 10.02 -8.77
CA ALA A 38 -29.90 9.23 -7.92
C ALA A 38 -29.03 10.09 -6.99
N ILE A 39 -28.50 11.21 -7.51
CA ILE A 39 -27.50 12.02 -6.80
C ILE A 39 -28.08 13.24 -6.06
N SER A 40 -29.28 13.69 -6.44
CA SER A 40 -29.85 14.93 -5.91
C SER A 40 -30.55 14.74 -4.56
N ASN A 41 -30.51 15.77 -3.70
CA ASN A 41 -31.38 15.87 -2.52
C ASN A 41 -32.73 16.53 -2.84
N LEU A 42 -32.74 17.41 -3.84
CA LEU A 42 -33.92 18.16 -4.28
C LEU A 42 -33.90 18.23 -5.80
N VAL A 43 -34.98 17.77 -6.43
CA VAL A 43 -35.16 17.89 -7.88
C VAL A 43 -36.26 18.92 -8.15
N LEU A 44 -35.90 20.02 -8.81
CA LEU A 44 -36.86 21.02 -9.27
C LEU A 44 -37.23 20.70 -10.73
N PHE A 45 -38.46 20.25 -10.95
CA PHE A 45 -38.97 19.95 -12.27
C PHE A 45 -39.94 21.03 -12.73
N ARG A 46 -39.55 21.82 -13.73
CA ARG A 46 -40.37 22.93 -14.24
C ARG A 46 -41.17 22.50 -15.47
N ASN A 47 -42.49 22.64 -15.43
CA ASN A 47 -43.39 22.25 -16.54
C ASN A 47 -44.43 23.35 -16.84
N ASN A 48 -44.86 23.48 -18.10
CA ASN A 48 -45.94 24.38 -18.54
C ASN A 48 -47.31 23.70 -18.44
N PHE A 49 -48.27 24.35 -17.78
CA PHE A 49 -49.64 23.82 -17.70
C PHE A 49 -50.33 23.74 -19.07
N ALA A 50 -50.06 24.69 -19.98
CA ALA A 50 -50.69 24.72 -21.31
C ALA A 50 -50.34 23.53 -22.22
N LEU A 51 -49.31 22.74 -21.86
CA LEU A 51 -48.82 21.56 -22.61
C LEU A 51 -49.27 20.22 -21.97
N SER A 52 -50.31 20.23 -21.13
CA SER A 52 -50.79 19.11 -20.29
C SER A 52 -51.24 17.82 -21.01
N ARG A 53 -51.07 17.71 -22.33
CA ARG A 53 -51.34 16.46 -23.08
C ARG A 53 -50.23 15.41 -22.96
N ASP A 54 -49.00 15.78 -22.61
CA ASP A 54 -47.86 14.84 -22.60
C ASP A 54 -47.28 14.54 -21.20
N ILE A 55 -48.00 14.94 -20.14
CA ILE A 55 -47.64 14.61 -18.75
C ILE A 55 -47.53 13.09 -18.54
N THR A 56 -48.37 12.32 -19.25
CA THR A 56 -48.35 10.85 -19.22
C THR A 56 -47.08 10.28 -19.84
N GLY A 57 -46.60 10.81 -20.98
CA GLY A 57 -45.35 10.38 -21.61
C GLY A 57 -44.14 10.67 -20.72
N LEU A 58 -44.15 11.84 -20.08
CA LEU A 58 -43.11 12.25 -19.15
C LEU A 58 -43.05 11.34 -17.90
N PHE A 59 -44.20 10.97 -17.33
CA PHE A 59 -44.26 10.00 -16.23
C PHE A 59 -43.89 8.58 -16.67
N GLN A 60 -44.18 8.19 -17.92
CA GLN A 60 -43.69 6.93 -18.47
C GLN A 60 -42.17 6.90 -18.53
N SER A 61 -41.49 8.00 -18.87
CA SER A 61 -40.03 8.09 -18.84
C SER A 61 -39.43 7.99 -17.43
N PHE A 62 -40.08 8.59 -16.43
CA PHE A 62 -39.68 8.38 -15.03
C PHE A 62 -39.93 6.94 -14.56
N GLN A 63 -41.05 6.35 -14.96
CA GLN A 63 -41.41 4.98 -14.59
C GLN A 63 -40.50 3.95 -15.26
N SER A 64 -40.13 4.14 -16.53
CA SER A 64 -39.18 3.27 -17.23
C SER A 64 -37.79 3.33 -16.59
N SER A 65 -37.40 4.49 -16.06
CA SER A 65 -36.17 4.67 -15.30
C SER A 65 -36.20 3.92 -13.97
N SER A 66 -37.36 3.85 -13.31
CA SER A 66 -37.46 3.26 -11.98
C SER A 66 -37.03 1.80 -11.91
N THR A 67 -37.11 1.04 -13.00
CA THR A 67 -36.82 -0.41 -13.04
C THR A 67 -35.33 -0.74 -13.17
N VAL A 68 -34.51 0.24 -13.56
CA VAL A 68 -33.11 0.02 -13.99
C VAL A 68 -32.14 -0.17 -12.81
N LEU A 69 -32.31 0.60 -11.74
CA LEU A 69 -31.49 0.52 -10.54
C LEU A 69 -32.32 0.03 -9.36
N ASP A 70 -31.79 -0.94 -8.61
CA ASP A 70 -32.39 -1.38 -7.34
C ASP A 70 -31.98 -0.42 -6.21
N PRO A 71 -32.93 0.35 -5.64
CA PRO A 71 -32.64 1.23 -4.50
C PRO A 71 -32.20 0.45 -3.26
N LYS A 72 -32.60 -0.82 -3.11
CA LYS A 72 -32.20 -1.65 -1.96
C LYS A 72 -30.71 -2.01 -2.00
N ALA A 73 -30.16 -2.22 -3.20
CA ALA A 73 -28.74 -2.46 -3.39
C ALA A 73 -27.90 -1.18 -3.21
N ASN A 74 -28.52 0.00 -3.33
CA ASN A 74 -27.85 1.30 -3.28
C ASN A 74 -28.62 2.31 -2.40
N PRO A 75 -28.69 2.08 -1.07
CA PRO A 75 -29.55 2.86 -0.17
C PRO A 75 -29.15 4.34 -0.05
N SER A 76 -27.90 4.68 -0.41
CA SER A 76 -27.41 6.06 -0.43
C SER A 76 -27.90 6.87 -1.64
N LEU A 77 -28.43 6.21 -2.67
CA LEU A 77 -28.99 6.85 -3.86
C LEU A 77 -30.50 7.06 -3.72
N PHE A 78 -31.05 7.90 -4.59
CA PHE A 78 -32.51 8.12 -4.71
C PHE A 78 -33.16 8.72 -3.45
N GLN A 79 -32.38 9.52 -2.73
CA GLN A 79 -32.80 10.24 -1.53
C GLN A 79 -33.30 11.66 -1.84
N SER A 80 -33.85 11.86 -3.03
CA SER A 80 -34.30 13.17 -3.49
C SER A 80 -35.73 13.48 -3.06
N THR A 81 -36.06 14.77 -2.93
CA THR A 81 -37.45 15.27 -2.90
C THR A 81 -37.80 15.81 -4.28
N LEU A 82 -38.88 15.35 -4.91
CA LEU A 82 -39.37 15.91 -6.18
C LEU A 82 -40.24 17.14 -5.93
N VAL A 83 -39.92 18.27 -6.55
CA VAL A 83 -40.73 19.49 -6.55
C VAL A 83 -41.12 19.84 -7.97
N ILE A 84 -42.40 19.71 -8.28
CA ILE A 84 -42.95 20.04 -9.60
C ILE A 84 -43.44 21.48 -9.57
N ILE A 85 -42.81 22.33 -10.37
CA ILE A 85 -43.14 23.74 -10.53
C ILE A 85 -43.94 23.89 -11.82
N ILE A 86 -45.22 24.25 -11.67
CA ILE A 86 -46.12 24.46 -12.80
C ILE A 86 -46.11 25.95 -13.11
N LYS A 87 -45.55 26.34 -14.25
CA LYS A 87 -45.39 27.77 -14.60
C LYS A 87 -46.68 28.39 -15.14
N ASP A 88 -46.74 29.71 -15.06
CA ASP A 88 -47.74 30.57 -15.69
C ASP A 88 -49.18 30.27 -15.24
N VAL A 89 -49.34 29.95 -13.96
CA VAL A 89 -50.64 29.62 -13.37
C VAL A 89 -51.40 30.89 -13.00
N VAL A 90 -52.61 31.03 -13.54
CA VAL A 90 -53.56 32.08 -13.15
C VAL A 90 -54.23 31.70 -11.82
N ASP A 91 -54.58 32.69 -10.99
CA ASP A 91 -55.14 32.44 -9.65
C ASP A 91 -56.41 31.59 -9.66
N SER A 92 -57.24 31.69 -10.70
CA SER A 92 -58.44 30.87 -10.90
C SER A 92 -58.14 29.38 -11.00
N ASP A 93 -56.98 29.01 -11.55
CA ASP A 93 -56.69 27.64 -11.97
C ASP A 93 -55.86 26.88 -10.93
N LYS A 94 -55.31 27.59 -9.92
CA LYS A 94 -54.44 27.02 -8.87
C LYS A 94 -55.03 25.76 -8.21
N VAL A 95 -56.31 25.79 -7.89
CA VAL A 95 -57.01 24.68 -7.19
C VAL A 95 -57.26 23.50 -8.14
N GLU A 96 -57.64 23.80 -9.38
CA GLU A 96 -57.93 22.78 -10.39
C GLU A 96 -56.66 22.03 -10.78
N ILE A 97 -55.58 22.75 -11.02
CA ILE A 97 -54.26 22.19 -11.35
C ILE A 97 -53.76 21.29 -10.24
N ALA A 98 -53.83 21.75 -8.98
CA ALA A 98 -53.40 20.94 -7.84
C ALA A 98 -54.20 19.63 -7.73
N ARG A 99 -55.52 19.69 -7.99
CA ARG A 99 -56.40 18.53 -7.99
C ARG A 99 -56.09 17.57 -9.14
N GLU A 100 -55.89 18.08 -10.36
CA GLU A 100 -55.60 17.26 -11.54
C GLU A 100 -54.30 16.45 -11.36
N PHE A 101 -53.22 17.11 -10.96
CA PHE A 101 -51.95 16.42 -10.72
C PHE A 101 -52.06 15.40 -9.59
N SER A 102 -52.77 15.74 -8.52
CA SER A 102 -53.01 14.82 -7.39
C SER A 102 -53.75 13.55 -7.84
N LEU A 103 -54.80 13.68 -8.67
CA LEU A 103 -55.53 12.52 -9.22
C LEU A 103 -54.66 11.66 -10.14
N LYS A 104 -53.83 12.28 -11.00
CA LYS A 104 -52.89 11.55 -11.88
C LYS A 104 -51.86 10.78 -11.05
N PHE A 105 -51.32 11.36 -9.99
CA PHE A 105 -50.36 10.66 -9.12
C PHE A 105 -51.01 9.54 -8.31
N GLN A 106 -52.22 9.75 -7.78
CA GLN A 106 -52.96 8.69 -7.11
C GLN A 106 -53.16 7.48 -8.02
N ARG A 107 -53.47 7.71 -9.30
CA ARG A 107 -53.60 6.65 -10.29
C ARG A 107 -52.28 5.90 -10.51
N ILE A 108 -51.16 6.61 -10.68
CA ILE A 108 -49.83 5.98 -10.83
C ILE A 108 -49.47 5.15 -9.58
N VAL A 109 -49.71 5.68 -8.39
CA VAL A 109 -49.45 4.96 -7.13
C VAL A 109 -50.37 3.73 -6.98
N GLN A 110 -51.62 3.81 -7.46
CA GLN A 110 -52.53 2.66 -7.47
C GLN A 110 -52.12 1.59 -8.47
N ASP A 111 -51.74 1.99 -9.68
CA ASP A 111 -51.39 1.09 -10.78
C ASP A 111 -50.03 0.40 -10.53
N GLU A 112 -49.02 1.15 -10.07
CA GLU A 112 -47.63 0.67 -9.92
C GLU A 112 -47.25 0.29 -8.49
N GLN A 113 -48.09 0.60 -7.48
CA GLN A 113 -47.87 0.31 -6.06
C GLN A 113 -46.47 0.78 -5.57
N GLU A 114 -45.74 -0.02 -4.79
CA GLU A 114 -44.38 0.29 -4.31
C GLU A 114 -43.33 0.37 -5.44
N ALA A 115 -43.66 -0.07 -6.65
CA ALA A 115 -42.77 0.01 -7.80
C ALA A 115 -42.83 1.36 -8.54
N ASN A 116 -43.68 2.30 -8.09
CA ASN A 116 -43.79 3.61 -8.72
C ASN A 116 -42.49 4.44 -8.56
N PHE A 117 -42.21 5.30 -9.54
CA PHE A 117 -41.00 6.12 -9.55
C PHE A 117 -40.89 7.11 -8.37
N ILE A 118 -41.99 7.53 -7.74
CA ILE A 118 -41.96 8.44 -6.59
C ILE A 118 -41.39 7.69 -5.38
N SER A 119 -41.89 6.48 -5.11
CA SER A 119 -41.37 5.62 -4.05
C SER A 119 -39.92 5.21 -4.33
N ARG A 120 -39.59 4.83 -5.56
CA ARG A 120 -38.26 4.29 -5.92
C ARG A 120 -37.16 5.35 -6.13
N LEU A 121 -37.47 6.48 -6.76
CA LEU A 121 -36.47 7.49 -7.16
C LEU A 121 -36.42 8.72 -6.23
N HIS A 122 -37.50 8.95 -5.48
CA HIS A 122 -37.69 10.14 -4.65
C HIS A 122 -38.07 9.82 -3.20
N ALA A 123 -37.86 8.58 -2.75
CA ALA A 123 -38.19 8.12 -1.39
C ALA A 123 -39.62 8.49 -0.94
N GLY A 124 -40.58 8.51 -1.86
CA GLY A 124 -41.98 8.87 -1.60
C GLY A 124 -42.25 10.37 -1.41
N ARG A 125 -41.26 11.25 -1.62
CA ARG A 125 -41.36 12.69 -1.35
C ARG A 125 -41.67 13.50 -2.60
N LEU A 126 -42.88 14.08 -2.65
CA LEU A 126 -43.37 14.90 -3.75
C LEU A 126 -43.99 16.21 -3.24
N ASN A 127 -43.71 17.33 -3.92
CA ASN A 127 -44.38 18.61 -3.72
C ASN A 127 -44.77 19.20 -5.09
N ILE A 128 -45.93 19.87 -5.13
CA ILE A 128 -46.42 20.57 -6.34
C ILE A 128 -46.58 22.04 -5.98
N ILE A 129 -45.98 22.91 -6.80
CA ILE A 129 -46.01 24.36 -6.61
C ILE A 129 -46.59 25.01 -7.89
N PRO A 130 -47.86 25.47 -7.87
CA PRO A 130 -48.39 26.30 -8.93
C PRO A 130 -47.75 27.69 -8.86
N TRP A 131 -46.93 28.01 -9.85
CA TRP A 131 -46.17 29.25 -9.91
C TRP A 131 -46.95 30.32 -10.70
N PRO A 132 -47.22 31.49 -10.11
CA PRO A 132 -47.92 32.57 -10.78
C PRO A 132 -47.24 33.01 -12.08
N VAL A 133 -47.99 33.70 -12.95
CA VAL A 133 -47.41 34.44 -14.08
C VAL A 133 -46.40 35.49 -13.60
N ILE A 134 -45.37 35.76 -14.39
CA ILE A 134 -44.28 36.68 -14.02
C ILE A 134 -44.75 38.10 -13.70
N GLU A 135 -45.84 38.53 -14.34
CA GLU A 135 -46.44 39.85 -14.15
C GLU A 135 -47.25 39.96 -12.83
N SER A 136 -47.49 38.84 -12.14
CA SER A 136 -48.21 38.83 -10.87
C SER A 136 -47.32 39.32 -9.72
N LYS A 137 -47.92 40.13 -8.83
CA LYS A 137 -47.29 40.55 -7.56
C LYS A 137 -46.93 39.37 -6.64
N ASP A 138 -47.53 38.20 -6.88
CA ASP A 138 -47.29 36.98 -6.11
C ASP A 138 -46.15 36.12 -6.65
N PHE A 139 -45.63 36.40 -7.85
CA PHE A 139 -44.56 35.62 -8.49
C PHE A 139 -43.34 35.43 -7.58
N TYR A 140 -42.87 36.52 -6.98
CA TYR A 140 -41.68 36.49 -6.13
C TYR A 140 -41.95 35.96 -4.71
N LYS A 141 -43.21 35.84 -4.28
CA LYS A 141 -43.57 35.38 -2.94
C LYS A 141 -43.32 33.87 -2.74
N LEU A 142 -43.14 33.11 -3.82
CA LEU A 142 -42.90 31.66 -3.75
C LEU A 142 -41.43 31.28 -3.64
N PHE A 143 -40.47 32.18 -3.92
CA PHE A 143 -39.05 31.89 -3.71
C PHE A 143 -38.72 31.49 -2.26
N PRO A 144 -39.22 32.19 -1.21
CA PRO A 144 -39.07 31.75 0.17
C PRO A 144 -39.67 30.37 0.46
N ALA A 145 -40.72 29.95 -0.27
CA ALA A 145 -41.28 28.61 -0.12
C ALA A 145 -40.33 27.54 -0.66
N VAL A 146 -39.74 27.77 -1.84
CA VAL A 146 -38.71 26.87 -2.41
C VAL A 146 -37.47 26.83 -1.53
N LYS A 147 -37.02 28.00 -1.04
CA LYS A 147 -35.88 28.07 -0.11
C LYS A 147 -36.12 27.23 1.14
N ARG A 148 -37.29 27.35 1.78
CA ARG A 148 -37.64 26.52 2.94
C ARG A 148 -37.60 25.02 2.64
N ARG A 149 -37.97 24.61 1.42
CA ARG A 149 -37.85 23.20 1.00
C ARG A 149 -36.40 22.77 0.83
N LEU A 150 -35.55 23.63 0.26
CA LEU A 150 -34.12 23.38 0.17
C LEU A 150 -33.49 23.26 1.57
N ASP A 151 -33.80 24.18 2.48
CA ASP A 151 -33.29 24.19 3.85
C ASP A 151 -33.75 22.97 4.67
N GLN A 152 -34.85 22.32 4.28
CA GLN A 152 -35.37 21.10 4.92
C GLN A 152 -34.68 19.81 4.44
N GLN A 153 -33.84 19.88 3.39
CA GLN A 153 -33.17 18.69 2.89
C GLN A 153 -32.06 18.24 3.84
N VAL A 154 -31.93 16.93 3.99
CA VAL A 154 -30.86 16.32 4.79
C VAL A 154 -29.61 16.22 3.92
N VAL A 155 -28.46 16.57 4.50
CA VAL A 155 -27.15 16.38 3.86
C VAL A 155 -26.88 14.88 3.68
N THR A 156 -26.77 14.42 2.43
CA THR A 156 -26.49 13.00 2.12
C THR A 156 -25.02 12.68 1.96
N HIS A 157 -24.16 13.68 1.74
CA HIS A 157 -22.72 13.51 1.55
C HIS A 157 -21.97 14.35 2.57
N ARG A 158 -21.11 13.72 3.38
CA ARG A 158 -20.43 14.42 4.47
C ARG A 158 -19.25 15.25 3.99
N ALA A 159 -18.65 14.85 2.87
CA ALA A 159 -17.50 15.54 2.28
C ALA A 159 -17.65 15.71 0.77
N ALA A 160 -17.08 16.80 0.24
CA ALA A 160 -17.15 17.12 -1.19
C ALA A 160 -16.44 16.07 -2.07
N GLY A 161 -15.32 15.52 -1.61
CA GLY A 161 -14.60 14.46 -2.33
C GLY A 161 -15.39 13.15 -2.37
N GLU A 162 -16.16 12.84 -1.32
CA GLU A 162 -17.08 11.71 -1.32
C GLU A 162 -18.19 11.88 -2.36
N PHE A 163 -18.82 13.06 -2.40
CA PHE A 163 -19.83 13.39 -3.42
C PHE A 163 -19.26 13.30 -4.84
N LEU A 164 -18.07 13.86 -5.07
CA LEU A 164 -17.40 13.83 -6.37
C LEU A 164 -17.07 12.39 -6.80
N HIS A 165 -16.57 11.56 -5.89
CA HIS A 165 -16.29 10.15 -6.17
C HIS A 165 -17.59 9.43 -6.55
N MET A 166 -18.66 9.60 -5.77
CA MET A 166 -19.96 8.98 -6.06
C MET A 166 -20.51 9.42 -7.42
N MET A 167 -20.48 10.72 -7.71
CA MET A 167 -20.95 11.27 -8.99
C MET A 167 -20.17 10.66 -10.17
N LYS A 168 -18.84 10.63 -10.09
CA LYS A 168 -17.98 10.05 -11.15
C LYS A 168 -18.26 8.55 -11.34
N THR A 169 -18.36 7.79 -10.25
CA THR A 169 -18.63 6.35 -10.35
C THR A 169 -20.03 6.08 -10.90
N LEU A 170 -21.03 6.86 -10.50
CA LEU A 170 -22.39 6.76 -11.04
C LEU A 170 -22.41 7.05 -12.55
N MET A 171 -21.75 8.11 -13.01
CA MET A 171 -21.63 8.42 -14.44
C MET A 171 -20.97 7.28 -15.22
N ALA A 172 -19.87 6.72 -14.70
CA ALA A 172 -19.17 5.61 -15.33
C ALA A 172 -20.05 4.36 -15.44
N LYS A 173 -20.76 4.00 -14.36
CA LYS A 173 -21.67 2.85 -14.33
C LYS A 173 -22.87 3.03 -15.25
N LEU A 174 -23.49 4.21 -15.27
CA LEU A 174 -24.57 4.53 -16.21
C LEU A 174 -24.11 4.41 -17.66
N LYS A 175 -22.90 4.88 -17.98
CA LYS A 175 -22.33 4.76 -19.33
C LYS A 175 -22.04 3.31 -19.71
N ALA A 176 -21.59 2.50 -18.76
CA ALA A 176 -21.29 1.08 -18.95
C ALA A 176 -22.53 0.16 -18.85
N ASN A 177 -23.71 0.70 -18.50
CA ASN A 177 -24.90 -0.07 -18.12
C ASN A 177 -24.61 -1.10 -17.02
N ASP A 178 -23.73 -0.75 -16.06
CA ASP A 178 -23.41 -1.57 -14.89
C ASP A 178 -24.36 -1.25 -13.73
N TRP A 179 -25.21 -2.20 -13.38
CA TRP A 179 -26.22 -2.08 -12.31
C TRP A 179 -25.78 -2.70 -10.97
N GLY A 180 -24.53 -3.16 -10.86
CA GLY A 180 -23.98 -3.71 -9.62
C GLY A 180 -23.90 -2.67 -8.49
N ALA A 181 -23.64 -3.13 -7.26
CA ALA A 181 -23.56 -2.26 -6.09
C ALA A 181 -22.50 -1.16 -6.23
N MET A 182 -22.87 0.08 -5.87
CA MET A 182 -21.99 1.24 -5.97
C MET A 182 -20.83 1.20 -4.99
N SER A 183 -21.09 0.73 -3.78
CA SER A 183 -20.10 0.63 -2.70
C SER A 183 -18.90 -0.24 -3.10
N GLN A 184 -19.14 -1.33 -3.83
CA GLN A 184 -18.10 -2.24 -4.31
C GLN A 184 -17.21 -1.55 -5.34
N THR A 185 -17.79 -0.93 -6.37
CA THR A 185 -17.03 -0.20 -7.39
C THR A 185 -16.20 0.95 -6.78
N MET A 186 -16.79 1.69 -5.83
CA MET A 186 -16.08 2.78 -5.15
C MET A 186 -14.92 2.26 -4.29
N ALA A 187 -15.09 1.13 -3.60
CA ALA A 187 -14.04 0.49 -2.81
C ALA A 187 -12.89 0.01 -3.70
N SER A 188 -13.19 -0.69 -4.81
CA SER A 188 -12.19 -1.12 -5.80
C SER A 188 -11.40 0.05 -6.36
N HIS A 189 -12.10 1.11 -6.79
CA HIS A 189 -11.46 2.29 -7.36
C HIS A 189 -10.60 3.04 -6.34
N ARG A 190 -11.06 3.16 -5.09
CA ARG A 190 -10.27 3.75 -4.00
C ARG A 190 -9.00 2.93 -3.74
N ALA A 191 -9.12 1.61 -3.64
CA ALA A 191 -7.98 0.73 -3.41
C ALA A 191 -6.96 0.82 -4.56
N GLN A 192 -7.43 0.82 -5.81
CA GLN A 192 -6.58 0.94 -6.99
C GLN A 192 -5.84 2.29 -7.02
N LEU A 193 -6.52 3.40 -6.75
CA LEU A 193 -5.89 4.72 -6.66
C LEU A 193 -4.79 4.73 -5.59
N ILE A 194 -5.08 4.24 -4.38
CA ILE A 194 -4.09 4.15 -3.31
C ILE A 194 -2.91 3.26 -3.73
N SER A 195 -3.15 2.12 -4.36
CA SER A 195 -2.10 1.23 -4.88
C SER A 195 -1.16 1.95 -5.85
N THR A 196 -1.68 2.85 -6.70
CA THR A 196 -0.82 3.63 -7.62
C THR A 196 0.05 4.67 -6.91
N LEU A 197 -0.44 5.21 -5.79
CA LEU A 197 0.27 6.22 -4.99
C LEU A 197 1.20 5.60 -3.92
N LEU A 198 0.97 4.34 -3.57
CA LEU A 198 1.68 3.63 -2.49
C LEU A 198 3.22 3.65 -2.64
N PRO A 199 3.82 3.45 -3.83
CA PRO A 199 5.27 3.53 -3.98
C PRO A 199 5.85 4.89 -3.57
N ASN A 200 5.21 5.99 -3.99
CA ASN A 200 5.62 7.35 -3.62
C ASN A 200 5.38 7.60 -2.13
N ALA A 201 4.22 7.17 -1.62
CA ALA A 201 3.89 7.30 -0.20
C ALA A 201 4.96 6.65 0.67
N LEU A 202 5.41 5.44 0.32
CA LEU A 202 6.45 4.71 1.06
C LEU A 202 7.85 5.33 0.87
N ALA A 203 8.22 5.71 -0.35
CA ALA A 203 9.55 6.25 -0.63
C ALA A 203 9.74 7.68 -0.09
N PHE A 204 8.71 8.54 -0.14
CA PHE A 204 8.84 9.97 0.14
C PHE A 204 7.90 10.52 1.22
N GLY A 205 6.88 9.76 1.66
CA GLY A 205 5.91 10.24 2.66
C GLY A 205 4.87 11.18 2.06
N CYS A 206 4.73 11.17 0.74
CA CYS A 206 3.92 12.10 -0.03
C CYS A 206 3.26 11.38 -1.21
N ALA A 207 2.13 11.90 -1.68
CA ALA A 207 1.39 11.32 -2.80
C ALA A 207 2.11 11.57 -4.14
N ASP A 208 2.63 12.78 -4.29
CA ASP A 208 3.45 13.22 -5.44
C ASP A 208 4.58 14.14 -4.95
N ILE A 209 5.61 14.27 -5.78
CA ILE A 209 6.80 15.09 -5.54
C ILE A 209 6.90 16.20 -6.60
N TYR A 210 6.23 16.03 -7.75
CA TYR A 210 6.33 16.94 -8.89
C TYR A 210 4.94 17.52 -9.25
N PRO A 211 4.81 18.85 -9.45
CA PRO A 211 5.84 19.90 -9.39
C PRO A 211 6.21 20.33 -7.96
N GLU A 212 5.36 20.06 -6.97
CA GLU A 212 5.60 20.31 -5.55
C GLU A 212 5.24 19.07 -4.74
N ARG A 213 5.79 18.93 -3.52
CA ARG A 213 5.46 17.81 -2.63
C ARG A 213 4.00 17.90 -2.20
N GLU A 214 3.19 16.96 -2.68
CA GLU A 214 1.81 16.81 -2.24
C GLU A 214 1.72 15.88 -1.03
N PRO A 215 1.27 16.35 0.15
CA PRO A 215 1.19 15.51 1.34
C PRO A 215 0.20 14.35 1.16
N LEU A 216 0.32 13.31 1.99
CA LEU A 216 -0.71 12.29 2.08
C LEU A 216 -1.97 12.91 2.68
N LYS A 217 -3.09 12.82 1.96
CA LYS A 217 -4.36 13.43 2.35
C LYS A 217 -5.48 12.40 2.45
N ASN A 218 -6.50 12.76 3.22
CA ASN A 218 -7.81 12.13 3.11
C ASN A 218 -8.44 12.53 1.76
N LEU A 219 -8.69 11.55 0.89
CA LEU A 219 -9.18 11.76 -0.48
C LEU A 219 -10.66 12.15 -0.53
N ASP A 220 -11.38 12.15 0.59
CA ASP A 220 -12.76 12.61 0.69
C ASP A 220 -12.84 14.07 1.19
N THR A 221 -11.94 14.48 2.10
CA THR A 221 -11.93 15.83 2.71
C THR A 221 -10.85 16.76 2.17
N ASP A 222 -9.88 16.23 1.42
CA ASP A 222 -8.67 16.94 0.94
C ASP A 222 -7.80 17.51 2.06
N LEU A 223 -7.95 17.00 3.29
CA LEU A 223 -7.13 17.40 4.44
C LEU A 223 -5.89 16.50 4.56
N PRO A 224 -4.70 17.06 4.87
CA PRO A 224 -3.52 16.28 5.18
C PRO A 224 -3.75 15.30 6.34
N VAL A 225 -3.09 14.15 6.29
CA VAL A 225 -3.03 13.21 7.41
C VAL A 225 -2.13 13.80 8.49
N ASP A 226 -2.67 13.95 9.69
CA ASP A 226 -1.98 14.54 10.82
C ASP A 226 -1.20 13.47 11.59
N LEU A 227 -0.11 12.96 10.97
CA LEU A 227 0.84 12.08 11.63
C LEU A 227 2.28 12.48 11.28
N PRO A 228 3.19 12.61 12.27
CA PRO A 228 4.58 12.93 12.00
C PRO A 228 5.29 11.89 11.12
N ASP A 229 6.15 12.37 10.23
CA ASP A 229 6.94 11.55 9.32
C ASP A 229 8.36 12.12 9.15
N THR A 230 9.26 11.29 8.64
CA THR A 230 10.61 11.66 8.21
C THR A 230 10.60 12.35 6.85
N LEU A 231 11.49 13.34 6.66
CA LEU A 231 11.72 13.99 5.37
C LEU A 231 12.62 13.17 4.43
N HIS A 232 13.29 12.15 4.98
CA HIS A 232 14.23 11.32 4.25
C HIS A 232 13.53 10.47 3.18
N GLN A 233 14.23 10.27 2.07
CA GLN A 233 13.83 9.32 1.04
C GLN A 233 14.21 7.91 1.46
N LEU A 234 13.26 6.98 1.36
CA LEU A 234 13.48 5.55 1.55
C LEU A 234 13.58 4.85 0.20
N PHE A 235 14.37 3.79 0.15
CA PHE A 235 14.53 2.97 -1.04
C PHE A 235 13.40 1.93 -1.14
N ILE A 236 12.73 1.91 -2.29
CA ILE A 236 11.71 0.92 -2.67
C ILE A 236 12.17 0.17 -3.93
N ALA A 237 12.11 -1.16 -3.88
CA ALA A 237 12.49 -2.04 -4.98
C ALA A 237 11.43 -2.05 -6.09
N ALA A 238 11.54 -1.13 -7.05
CA ALA A 238 10.69 -1.11 -8.24
C ALA A 238 11.31 -1.91 -9.41
N GLY A 239 11.44 -3.24 -9.27
CA GLY A 239 11.64 -4.18 -10.38
C GLY A 239 12.84 -4.04 -11.35
N GLY A 240 13.72 -3.03 -11.23
CA GLY A 240 14.84 -2.77 -12.15
C GLY A 240 16.20 -3.40 -11.79
N VAL A 241 17.17 -3.36 -12.71
CA VAL A 241 18.50 -3.99 -12.55
C VAL A 241 19.48 -3.14 -11.71
N GLU A 242 19.28 -1.83 -11.59
CA GLU A 242 20.18 -0.90 -10.86
C GLU A 242 19.85 -0.69 -9.36
N GLN A 243 19.10 -1.62 -8.76
CA GLN A 243 18.55 -1.46 -7.41
C GLN A 243 19.63 -1.42 -6.31
N SER A 244 20.72 -2.19 -6.44
CA SER A 244 21.73 -2.33 -5.39
C SER A 244 22.51 -1.04 -5.12
N ALA A 245 22.95 -0.34 -6.18
CA ALA A 245 23.69 0.92 -6.04
C ALA A 245 22.80 2.08 -5.55
N SER A 246 21.50 2.07 -5.91
CA SER A 246 20.54 3.06 -5.41
C SER A 246 20.22 2.83 -3.92
N ARG A 247 20.03 1.57 -3.51
CA ARG A 247 19.86 1.16 -2.12
C ARG A 247 21.05 1.61 -1.26
N GLU A 248 22.27 1.34 -1.71
CA GLU A 248 23.47 1.67 -0.96
C GLU A 248 23.68 3.18 -0.81
N ARG A 249 23.42 3.97 -1.87
CA ARG A 249 23.44 5.43 -1.79
C ARG A 249 22.41 5.96 -0.81
N THR A 250 21.19 5.43 -0.84
CA THR A 250 20.12 5.83 0.08
C THR A 250 20.51 5.52 1.52
N LEU A 251 21.01 4.31 1.79
CA LEU A 251 21.44 3.91 3.13
C LEU A 251 22.58 4.80 3.65
N THR A 252 23.54 5.13 2.80
CA THR A 252 24.66 6.04 3.17
C THR A 252 24.14 7.42 3.60
N VAL A 253 23.16 7.98 2.88
CA VAL A 253 22.52 9.26 3.25
C VAL A 253 21.78 9.14 4.59
N LEU A 254 21.07 8.04 4.82
CA LEU A 254 20.36 7.81 6.09
C LEU A 254 21.33 7.66 7.27
N CYS A 255 22.45 6.95 7.09
CA CYS A 255 23.47 6.83 8.12
C CYS A 255 24.09 8.20 8.47
N ALA A 256 24.39 9.01 7.46
CA ALA A 256 24.97 10.34 7.64
C ALA A 256 24.01 11.35 8.30
N ALA A 257 22.70 11.08 8.27
CA ALA A 257 21.70 11.93 8.91
C ALA A 257 21.63 11.77 10.43
N TRP A 258 22.28 10.76 11.00
CA TRP A 258 22.32 10.55 12.44
C TRP A 258 23.27 11.54 13.12
N ASP A 259 22.79 12.25 14.14
CA ASP A 259 23.55 13.25 14.91
C ASP A 259 24.81 12.67 15.58
N ARG A 260 24.80 11.37 15.88
CA ARG A 260 25.94 10.65 16.49
C ARG A 260 26.80 9.90 15.46
N HIS A 261 26.60 10.15 14.17
CA HIS A 261 27.37 9.46 13.12
C HIS A 261 28.89 9.65 13.31
N GLU A 262 29.34 10.86 13.62
CA GLU A 262 30.76 11.19 13.81
C GLU A 262 31.33 10.66 15.14
N SER A 263 30.49 10.26 16.10
CA SER A 263 30.97 9.79 17.41
C SER A 263 31.47 8.34 17.39
N ARG A 264 31.46 7.68 16.22
CA ARG A 264 31.66 6.23 16.08
C ARG A 264 32.88 5.68 16.79
N GLN A 265 34.02 6.32 16.60
CA GLN A 265 35.27 5.84 17.21
C GLN A 265 35.41 6.26 18.68
N TYR A 266 34.52 7.10 19.22
CA TYR A 266 34.59 7.58 20.61
C TYR A 266 33.73 6.78 21.59
N VAL A 267 32.93 5.84 21.08
CA VAL A 267 32.07 4.95 21.87
C VAL A 267 32.36 3.50 21.48
N PRO A 268 32.01 2.51 22.32
CA PRO A 268 32.12 1.10 21.94
C PRO A 268 31.38 0.81 20.63
N GLU A 269 32.02 0.10 19.70
CA GLU A 269 31.46 -0.16 18.36
C GLU A 269 30.11 -0.88 18.41
N GLU A 270 29.91 -1.79 19.36
CA GLU A 270 28.62 -2.48 19.55
C GLU A 270 27.49 -1.50 19.92
N GLU A 271 27.77 -0.55 20.83
CA GLU A 271 26.82 0.48 21.25
C GLU A 271 26.49 1.42 20.10
N TRP A 272 27.51 1.84 19.33
CA TRP A 272 27.30 2.71 18.17
C TRP A 272 26.46 2.04 17.08
N ILE A 273 26.76 0.78 16.75
CA ILE A 273 26.01 0.03 15.74
C ILE A 273 24.58 -0.25 16.17
N GLU A 274 24.34 -0.49 17.46
CA GLU A 274 22.98 -0.61 18.00
C GLU A 274 22.23 0.73 17.89
N GLY A 275 22.85 1.83 18.31
CA GLY A 275 22.27 3.18 18.17
C GLY A 275 21.93 3.54 16.72
N MET A 276 22.84 3.25 15.78
CA MET A 276 22.61 3.46 14.35
C MET A 276 21.46 2.58 13.83
N THR A 277 21.40 1.32 14.25
CA THR A 277 20.30 0.42 13.87
C THR A 277 18.96 0.97 14.36
N ASN A 278 18.89 1.40 15.62
CA ASN A 278 17.67 1.98 16.21
C ASN A 278 17.26 3.29 15.51
N HIS A 279 18.22 4.12 15.12
CA HIS A 279 17.96 5.34 14.34
C HIS A 279 17.31 5.03 12.99
N LEU A 280 17.90 4.10 12.22
CA LEU A 280 17.36 3.67 10.92
C LEU A 280 15.97 3.04 11.05
N GLU A 281 15.77 2.20 12.07
CA GLU A 281 14.44 1.61 12.36
C GLU A 281 13.41 2.68 12.72
N THR A 282 13.79 3.71 13.49
CA THR A 282 12.91 4.83 13.83
C THR A 282 12.45 5.58 12.58
N ILE A 283 13.37 5.92 11.68
CA ILE A 283 13.05 6.59 10.41
C ILE A 283 12.03 5.77 9.60
N VAL A 284 12.27 4.46 9.47
CA VAL A 284 11.39 3.58 8.68
C VAL A 284 10.04 3.41 9.36
N ASN A 285 9.98 3.26 10.69
CA ASN A 285 8.73 3.10 11.42
C ASN A 285 7.85 4.36 11.34
N LEU A 286 8.42 5.57 11.45
CA LEU A 286 7.68 6.82 11.25
C LEU A 286 6.97 6.85 9.90
N ARG A 287 7.68 6.47 8.83
CA ARG A 287 7.09 6.39 7.48
C ARG A 287 6.00 5.35 7.38
N ILE A 288 6.23 4.15 7.94
CA ILE A 288 5.25 3.07 7.94
C ILE A 288 3.96 3.50 8.64
N ASP A 289 4.09 4.11 9.82
CA ASP A 289 2.94 4.53 10.61
C ASP A 289 2.16 5.65 9.92
N HIS A 290 2.85 6.61 9.30
CA HIS A 290 2.20 7.67 8.52
C HIS A 290 1.41 7.12 7.32
N VAL A 291 2.02 6.22 6.54
CA VAL A 291 1.34 5.57 5.41
C VAL A 291 0.20 4.67 5.87
N ARG A 292 0.36 3.96 7.00
CA ARG A 292 -0.69 3.12 7.60
C ARG A 292 -1.89 3.95 8.06
N GLU A 293 -1.66 5.09 8.67
CA GLU A 293 -2.74 6.00 9.06
C GLU A 293 -3.45 6.55 7.82
N TRP A 294 -2.70 6.95 6.80
CA TRP A 294 -3.27 7.38 5.53
C TRP A 294 -4.15 6.32 4.85
N LEU A 295 -3.71 5.06 4.84
CA LEU A 295 -4.51 3.91 4.41
C LEU A 295 -5.78 3.77 5.25
N THR A 296 -5.66 3.87 6.57
CA THR A 296 -6.77 3.70 7.52
C THR A 296 -7.85 4.76 7.29
N VAL A 297 -7.47 6.03 7.25
CA VAL A 297 -8.38 7.15 7.03
C VAL A 297 -9.12 7.00 5.70
N ASN A 298 -8.42 6.66 4.62
CA ASN A 298 -9.01 6.56 3.27
C ASN A 298 -9.83 5.28 3.03
N LEU A 299 -9.67 4.25 3.87
CA LEU A 299 -10.38 2.98 3.74
C LEU A 299 -11.51 2.83 4.77
N SER A 300 -11.54 3.67 5.81
CA SER A 300 -12.45 3.56 6.97
C SER A 300 -13.94 3.48 6.65
N ARG A 301 -14.39 4.13 5.56
CA ARG A 301 -15.81 4.15 5.17
C ARG A 301 -16.27 2.94 4.34
N PHE A 302 -15.35 2.09 3.90
CA PHE A 302 -15.69 0.90 3.11
C PHE A 302 -15.84 -0.32 4.01
N GLN A 303 -16.59 -1.31 3.54
CA GLN A 303 -16.80 -2.56 4.28
C GLN A 303 -15.48 -3.34 4.40
N ALA A 304 -15.24 -3.90 5.59
CA ALA A 304 -14.10 -4.80 5.82
C ALA A 304 -14.21 -6.07 4.95
N GLY A 305 -13.08 -6.60 4.48
CA GLY A 305 -13.04 -7.83 3.69
C GLY A 305 -13.29 -7.66 2.19
N HIS A 306 -13.35 -6.42 1.66
CA HIS A 306 -13.40 -6.20 0.22
C HIS A 306 -12.09 -6.64 -0.45
N ALA A 307 -12.18 -7.51 -1.47
CA ALA A 307 -11.01 -8.17 -2.09
C ALA A 307 -9.89 -7.19 -2.49
N SER A 308 -10.21 -6.10 -3.20
CA SER A 308 -9.21 -5.10 -3.61
C SER A 308 -8.57 -4.35 -2.43
N ILE A 309 -9.30 -4.17 -1.32
CA ILE A 309 -8.77 -3.53 -0.10
C ILE A 309 -7.80 -4.50 0.59
N GLU A 310 -8.15 -5.78 0.69
CA GLU A 310 -7.26 -6.80 1.27
C GLU A 310 -6.00 -7.00 0.43
N GLU A 311 -6.11 -6.95 -0.90
CA GLU A 311 -4.96 -6.98 -1.80
C GLU A 311 -4.03 -5.77 -1.59
N LEU A 312 -4.59 -4.57 -1.44
CA LEU A 312 -3.82 -3.36 -1.11
C LEU A 312 -3.12 -3.50 0.25
N ARG A 313 -3.83 -3.97 1.28
CA ARG A 313 -3.25 -4.19 2.62
C ARG A 313 -2.09 -5.17 2.57
N ARG A 314 -2.25 -6.28 1.85
CA ARG A 314 -1.18 -7.27 1.64
C ARG A 314 0.02 -6.68 0.89
N THR A 315 -0.23 -5.84 -0.11
CA THR A 315 0.83 -5.14 -0.85
C THR A 315 1.62 -4.21 0.07
N PHE A 316 0.92 -3.46 0.92
CA PHE A 316 1.53 -2.60 1.93
C PHE A 316 2.35 -3.40 2.97
N GLU A 317 1.80 -4.46 3.53
CA GLU A 317 2.52 -5.31 4.50
C GLU A 317 3.77 -5.96 3.88
N ASN A 318 3.71 -6.35 2.60
CA ASN A 318 4.89 -6.80 1.88
C ASN A 318 5.95 -5.70 1.73
N ALA A 319 5.52 -4.48 1.40
CA ALA A 319 6.43 -3.35 1.25
C ALA A 319 7.06 -2.92 2.59
N ILE A 320 6.36 -3.08 3.72
CA ILE A 320 6.92 -2.86 5.07
C ILE A 320 8.14 -3.75 5.29
N VAL A 321 8.04 -5.04 4.95
CA VAL A 321 9.12 -5.99 5.14
C VAL A 321 10.32 -5.61 4.29
N ASP A 322 10.07 -5.20 3.04
CA ASP A 322 11.13 -4.81 2.11
C ASP A 322 11.80 -3.50 2.57
N LEU A 323 11.04 -2.50 3.02
CA LEU A 323 11.55 -1.27 3.62
C LEU A 323 12.47 -1.54 4.82
N LYS A 324 12.02 -2.37 5.76
CA LYS A 324 12.83 -2.76 6.92
C LYS A 324 14.10 -3.50 6.51
N GLY A 325 14.01 -4.41 5.54
CA GLY A 325 15.17 -5.12 5.00
C GLY A 325 16.17 -4.17 4.30
N ASN A 326 15.68 -3.12 3.65
CA ASN A 326 16.52 -2.18 2.89
C ASN A 326 17.45 -1.34 3.78
N VAL A 327 17.09 -1.13 5.05
CA VAL A 327 17.91 -0.39 6.02
C VAL A 327 18.73 -1.27 6.97
N GLN A 328 18.65 -2.60 6.84
CA GLN A 328 19.48 -3.49 7.66
C GLN A 328 20.95 -3.38 7.27
N LEU A 329 21.80 -3.15 8.28
CA LEU A 329 23.25 -3.10 8.15
C LEU A 329 23.87 -4.51 8.06
N CYS A 330 25.04 -4.61 7.42
CA CYS A 330 25.79 -5.84 7.28
C CYS A 330 26.37 -6.36 8.61
N LYS A 331 26.96 -5.47 9.42
CA LYS A 331 27.52 -5.77 10.76
C LYS A 331 28.64 -6.81 10.80
N LEU A 332 29.23 -7.20 9.67
CA LEU A 332 30.45 -8.02 9.61
C LEU A 332 31.68 -7.14 9.78
N GLN A 333 32.79 -7.72 10.28
CA GLN A 333 34.03 -6.96 10.45
C GLN A 333 34.52 -6.37 9.12
N CYS A 334 34.99 -5.13 9.17
CA CYS A 334 35.59 -4.45 8.02
C CYS A 334 36.88 -5.17 7.56
N ALA A 335 37.12 -5.14 6.25
CA ALA A 335 38.33 -5.71 5.67
C ALA A 335 39.61 -4.91 5.99
N GLY A 336 39.48 -3.62 6.34
CA GLY A 336 40.60 -2.71 6.59
C GLY A 336 40.85 -2.35 8.05
N CYS A 337 39.92 -2.67 8.96
CA CYS A 337 40.04 -2.35 10.39
C CYS A 337 39.14 -3.27 11.25
N GLN A 338 39.02 -2.98 12.54
CA GLN A 338 38.20 -3.78 13.47
C GLN A 338 36.77 -3.24 13.67
N LEU A 339 36.40 -2.16 12.95
CA LEU A 339 35.01 -1.65 12.95
C LEU A 339 34.08 -2.56 12.14
N LEU A 340 32.76 -2.44 12.37
CA LEU A 340 31.74 -3.22 11.67
C LEU A 340 31.30 -2.58 10.35
N CYS A 341 30.79 -3.38 9.42
CA CYS A 341 30.32 -2.92 8.13
C CYS A 341 28.96 -2.23 8.26
N VAL A 342 28.86 -0.99 7.76
CA VAL A 342 27.61 -0.20 7.72
C VAL A 342 26.93 -0.22 6.35
N GLN A 343 27.45 -1.01 5.42
CA GLN A 343 26.80 -1.23 4.14
C GLN A 343 25.55 -2.09 4.30
N SER A 344 24.72 -2.11 3.25
CA SER A 344 23.50 -2.89 3.24
C SER A 344 23.75 -4.39 3.49
N ARG A 345 22.85 -5.05 4.22
CA ARG A 345 22.92 -6.49 4.47
C ARG A 345 22.98 -7.26 3.15
N LEU A 346 23.96 -8.16 3.05
CA LEU A 346 24.32 -8.96 1.86
C LEU A 346 24.79 -8.15 0.64
N HIS A 347 25.43 -7.01 0.86
CA HIS A 347 26.19 -6.36 -0.21
C HIS A 347 27.29 -7.30 -0.77
N HIS A 348 27.70 -7.04 -2.01
CA HIS A 348 28.82 -7.74 -2.63
C HIS A 348 30.12 -6.94 -2.46
N GLY A 349 31.26 -7.64 -2.48
CA GLY A 349 32.58 -7.03 -2.34
C GLY A 349 33.10 -7.00 -0.89
N PRO A 350 34.26 -6.36 -0.66
CA PRO A 350 34.87 -6.29 0.66
C PRO A 350 34.03 -5.43 1.61
N HIS A 351 34.00 -5.84 2.89
CA HIS A 351 33.29 -5.11 3.94
C HIS A 351 33.98 -3.78 4.25
N HIS A 352 33.26 -2.67 4.09
CA HIS A 352 33.78 -1.33 4.33
C HIS A 352 33.03 -0.63 5.48
N CYS A 353 33.75 -0.18 6.51
CA CYS A 353 33.17 0.56 7.64
C CYS A 353 32.79 2.01 7.29
N GLN A 354 33.20 2.52 6.13
CA GLN A 354 33.01 3.92 5.67
C GLN A 354 33.80 4.97 6.46
N THR A 355 34.88 4.56 7.12
CA THR A 355 35.89 5.48 7.69
C THR A 355 37.19 5.42 6.88
N ASP A 356 38.21 6.17 7.33
CA ASP A 356 39.58 6.10 6.83
C ASP A 356 40.38 4.90 7.37
N HIS A 357 39.75 4.04 8.18
CA HIS A 357 40.33 2.86 8.84
C HIS A 357 41.41 3.17 9.91
N LEU A 358 41.63 4.44 10.24
CA LEU A 358 42.65 4.88 11.19
C LEU A 358 42.06 5.14 12.57
N CYS A 359 42.80 4.78 13.62
CA CYS A 359 42.41 5.07 15.00
C CYS A 359 42.52 6.58 15.28
N VAL A 360 41.44 7.20 15.74
CA VAL A 360 41.40 8.64 16.05
C VAL A 360 41.96 9.00 17.44
N HIS A 361 42.29 8.00 18.26
CA HIS A 361 42.72 8.22 19.64
C HIS A 361 44.21 8.58 19.74
N GLU A 362 44.56 9.15 20.89
CA GLU A 362 45.92 9.55 21.23
C GLU A 362 46.69 8.41 21.88
N CYS A 363 48.02 8.41 21.71
CA CYS A 363 48.91 7.44 22.31
C CYS A 363 48.89 7.53 23.83
N ASN A 364 48.51 6.43 24.50
CA ASN A 364 48.47 6.37 25.95
C ASN A 364 49.86 6.58 26.58
N PHE A 365 50.92 6.07 25.93
CA PHE A 365 52.28 6.11 26.49
C PHE A 365 52.89 7.51 26.45
N CYS A 366 52.77 8.24 25.34
CA CYS A 366 53.27 9.62 25.25
C CYS A 366 52.50 10.56 26.19
N MET A 367 51.19 10.37 26.30
CA MET A 367 50.37 11.15 27.21
C MET A 367 50.76 10.89 28.68
N GLU A 368 50.99 9.62 29.07
CA GLU A 368 51.38 9.24 30.44
C GLU A 368 52.82 9.67 30.79
N LEU A 369 53.78 9.59 29.86
CA LEU A 369 55.21 9.80 30.13
C LEU A 369 55.70 11.23 29.91
N SER A 370 55.26 11.89 28.85
CA SER A 370 55.78 13.21 28.43
C SER A 370 54.69 14.29 28.33
N GLY A 371 53.42 13.93 28.41
CA GLY A 371 52.30 14.84 28.15
C GLY A 371 52.22 15.26 26.68
N GLU A 372 52.89 14.54 25.77
CA GLU A 372 52.85 14.83 24.34
C GLU A 372 51.63 14.21 23.67
N TYR A 373 50.94 15.04 22.87
CA TYR A 373 49.79 14.62 22.06
C TYR A 373 50.27 14.00 20.74
N LYS A 374 50.48 12.68 20.73
CA LYS A 374 50.76 11.91 19.51
C LYS A 374 49.56 11.02 19.17
N GLN A 375 49.22 10.93 17.88
CA GLN A 375 48.13 10.07 17.40
C GLN A 375 48.52 8.58 17.41
N CYS A 376 47.53 7.72 17.62
CA CYS A 376 47.67 6.27 17.46
C CYS A 376 47.91 5.91 15.98
N ASN A 377 48.80 4.95 15.72
CA ASN A 377 49.09 4.49 14.36
C ASN A 377 48.51 3.10 14.06
N MET A 378 47.55 2.65 14.88
CA MET A 378 46.87 1.37 14.72
C MET A 378 45.56 1.53 13.93
N THR A 379 45.01 0.43 13.44
CA THR A 379 43.71 0.42 12.75
C THR A 379 42.56 0.78 13.68
N ALA A 380 41.52 1.43 13.16
CA ALA A 380 40.32 1.78 13.93
C ALA A 380 39.66 0.56 14.60
N GLY A 381 39.15 0.76 15.82
CA GLY A 381 38.49 -0.29 16.61
C GLY A 381 39.43 -1.32 17.23
N HIS A 382 40.76 -1.12 17.18
CA HIS A 382 41.69 -2.08 17.74
C HIS A 382 41.51 -2.27 19.25
N ALA A 383 41.73 -3.50 19.74
CA ALA A 383 41.81 -3.77 21.16
C ALA A 383 43.13 -3.29 21.78
N GLY A 384 43.14 -3.08 23.10
CA GLY A 384 44.34 -2.71 23.87
C GLY A 384 44.63 -1.21 23.93
N LYS A 385 45.83 -0.86 24.42
CA LYS A 385 46.28 0.54 24.54
C LYS A 385 46.57 1.16 23.16
N HIS A 386 46.29 2.44 23.00
CA HIS A 386 46.62 3.25 21.83
C HIS A 386 48.10 3.63 21.83
N ILE A 387 48.77 3.44 20.69
CA ILE A 387 50.23 3.53 20.57
C ILE A 387 50.59 4.27 19.27
N CYS A 388 51.47 5.26 19.33
CA CYS A 388 51.94 6.00 18.15
C CYS A 388 53.00 5.24 17.35
N VAL A 389 53.98 4.62 18.03
CA VAL A 389 55.03 3.81 17.40
C VAL A 389 55.25 2.57 18.25
N VAL A 390 54.93 1.39 17.70
CA VAL A 390 55.02 0.12 18.45
C VAL A 390 56.44 -0.13 18.94
N ASN A 391 57.45 0.06 18.09
CA ASN A 391 58.85 -0.23 18.43
C ASN A 391 59.49 0.75 19.42
N GLU A 392 58.89 1.93 19.64
CA GLU A 392 59.40 2.90 20.63
C GLU A 392 58.93 2.56 22.05
N HIS A 393 57.79 1.87 22.18
CA HIS A 393 57.17 1.61 23.47
C HIS A 393 57.11 0.13 23.84
N LEU A 394 57.11 -0.77 22.84
CA LEU A 394 56.84 -2.20 22.97
C LEU A 394 57.83 -3.01 22.12
N CYS A 395 57.80 -4.34 22.30
CA CYS A 395 58.73 -5.29 21.69
C CYS A 395 58.81 -5.17 20.16
N GLY A 396 57.67 -5.04 19.47
CA GLY A 396 57.65 -4.79 18.03
C GLY A 396 58.07 -5.96 17.12
N LYS A 397 58.56 -7.07 17.69
CA LYS A 397 58.89 -8.29 16.93
C LYS A 397 57.63 -8.91 16.29
N PRO A 398 57.75 -9.65 15.17
CA PRO A 398 56.61 -10.28 14.50
C PRO A 398 55.81 -11.19 15.44
N CYS A 399 54.49 -11.08 15.38
CA CYS A 399 53.59 -11.95 16.13
C CYS A 399 53.74 -13.40 15.67
N LYS A 400 53.66 -14.35 16.60
CA LYS A 400 53.64 -15.80 16.34
C LYS A 400 52.56 -16.21 15.32
N PHE A 401 51.45 -15.46 15.27
CA PHE A 401 50.31 -15.71 14.38
C PHE A 401 50.24 -14.74 13.20
N MET A 402 51.37 -14.13 12.81
CA MET A 402 51.43 -13.24 11.65
C MET A 402 50.79 -13.89 10.40
N GLY A 403 49.95 -13.13 9.69
CA GLY A 403 49.19 -13.61 8.53
C GLY A 403 47.88 -14.34 8.85
N ARG A 404 47.54 -14.58 10.13
CA ARG A 404 46.19 -15.02 10.53
C ARG A 404 45.22 -13.86 10.53
N HIS A 405 43.94 -14.15 10.24
CA HIS A 405 42.90 -13.12 10.22
C HIS A 405 42.72 -12.51 11.62
N GLY A 406 42.70 -11.17 11.70
CA GLY A 406 42.64 -10.42 12.95
C GLY A 406 43.98 -10.11 13.61
N CYS A 407 45.11 -10.63 13.10
CA CYS A 407 46.43 -10.32 13.63
C CYS A 407 46.81 -8.84 13.39
N LEU A 408 47.48 -8.22 14.36
CA LEU A 408 48.00 -6.85 14.29
C LEU A 408 49.51 -6.80 13.98
N ASP A 409 50.06 -7.90 13.45
CA ASP A 409 51.43 -8.10 12.97
C ASP A 409 52.57 -7.98 14.00
N ALA A 410 52.59 -6.94 14.82
CA ALA A 410 53.68 -6.63 15.75
C ALA A 410 53.33 -6.98 17.21
N CYS A 411 54.33 -7.48 17.94
CA CYS A 411 54.20 -7.84 19.35
C CYS A 411 54.02 -6.62 20.24
N THR A 412 53.01 -6.67 21.11
CA THR A 412 52.65 -5.58 22.03
C THR A 412 53.12 -5.84 23.46
N ASN A 413 53.97 -6.84 23.69
CA ASN A 413 54.60 -7.05 24.98
C ASN A 413 55.64 -5.95 25.26
N VAL A 414 56.02 -5.79 26.53
CA VAL A 414 57.10 -4.87 26.93
C VAL A 414 58.42 -5.22 26.25
N ILE A 415 59.25 -4.21 26.03
CA ILE A 415 60.59 -4.35 25.45
C ILE A 415 61.40 -5.35 26.30
N ASP A 416 62.14 -6.24 25.62
CA ASP A 416 62.99 -7.28 26.22
C ASP A 416 62.27 -8.27 27.16
N HIS A 417 60.99 -8.58 26.91
CA HIS A 417 60.32 -9.68 27.59
C HIS A 417 61.05 -11.02 27.39
N LEU A 418 61.12 -11.82 28.45
CA LEU A 418 61.82 -13.11 28.48
C LEU A 418 61.06 -14.23 27.76
N ASP A 419 59.77 -14.03 27.48
CA ASP A 419 58.95 -15.03 26.80
C ASP A 419 59.42 -15.26 25.36
N GLU A 420 59.58 -16.52 24.96
CA GLU A 420 59.92 -16.88 23.57
C GLU A 420 58.76 -16.61 22.60
N GLU A 421 57.53 -16.46 23.11
CA GLU A 421 56.34 -16.22 22.29
C GLU A 421 56.00 -14.72 22.16
N HIS A 422 56.03 -14.23 20.93
CA HIS A 422 55.66 -12.87 20.59
C HIS A 422 54.17 -12.79 20.22
N LEU A 423 53.37 -12.08 21.02
CA LEU A 423 51.92 -11.93 20.83
C LEU A 423 51.54 -10.46 20.58
N CYS A 424 50.63 -10.23 19.63
CA CYS A 424 50.03 -8.92 19.40
C CYS A 424 48.76 -8.71 20.25
N ALA A 425 48.23 -7.49 20.27
CA ALA A 425 47.03 -7.14 21.04
C ALA A 425 45.70 -7.66 20.47
N ALA A 426 45.73 -8.45 19.39
CA ALA A 426 44.52 -9.04 18.82
C ALA A 426 43.86 -10.00 19.82
N PRO A 427 42.54 -9.88 20.08
CA PRO A 427 41.85 -10.75 21.03
C PRO A 427 41.74 -12.19 20.51
N VAL A 428 41.62 -12.37 19.19
CA VAL A 428 41.51 -13.68 18.54
C VAL A 428 42.27 -13.66 17.23
N HIS A 429 43.15 -14.66 17.03
CA HIS A 429 43.77 -14.95 15.74
C HIS A 429 42.94 -16.02 15.05
N ALA A 430 42.02 -15.62 14.18
CA ALA A 430 41.04 -16.55 13.62
C ALA A 430 41.68 -17.56 12.65
N CYS A 431 41.14 -18.79 12.63
CA CYS A 431 41.70 -19.88 11.83
C CYS A 431 41.60 -19.62 10.31
N GLY A 432 40.60 -18.83 9.89
CA GLY A 432 40.45 -18.33 8.52
C GLY A 432 39.90 -19.35 7.51
N LYS A 433 39.55 -20.57 7.94
CA LYS A 433 38.91 -21.57 7.06
C LYS A 433 37.51 -21.09 6.63
N PRO A 434 37.02 -21.48 5.44
CA PRO A 434 35.67 -21.08 4.99
C PRO A 434 34.61 -21.63 5.94
N CYS A 435 33.51 -20.89 6.09
CA CYS A 435 32.37 -21.34 6.88
C CYS A 435 31.79 -22.66 6.34
N ASP A 436 31.32 -23.56 7.20
CA ASP A 436 30.77 -24.86 6.80
C ASP A 436 29.51 -24.74 5.92
N LEU A 437 28.83 -23.59 5.94
CA LEU A 437 27.75 -23.26 5.01
C LEU A 437 28.25 -22.87 3.60
N SER A 438 29.55 -22.97 3.34
CA SER A 438 30.12 -22.78 2.01
C SER A 438 29.93 -24.04 1.17
N GLY A 439 29.03 -23.99 0.18
CA GLY A 439 28.79 -25.10 -0.74
C GLY A 439 27.64 -26.04 -0.32
N VAL A 440 26.69 -25.55 0.48
CA VAL A 440 25.49 -26.32 0.86
C VAL A 440 24.46 -26.31 -0.26
N LYS A 441 23.81 -27.47 -0.46
CA LYS A 441 22.76 -27.63 -1.47
C LYS A 441 21.40 -27.32 -0.86
N LEU A 442 20.69 -26.34 -1.43
CA LEU A 442 19.35 -25.96 -1.01
C LEU A 442 18.29 -26.91 -1.58
N ILE A 443 17.08 -26.85 -1.02
CA ILE A 443 15.94 -27.71 -1.41
C ILE A 443 15.56 -27.54 -2.89
N ASP A 444 15.73 -26.34 -3.44
CA ASP A 444 15.49 -26.02 -4.86
C ASP A 444 16.58 -26.57 -5.81
N GLY A 445 17.64 -27.19 -5.27
CA GLY A 445 18.78 -27.72 -6.00
C GLY A 445 19.91 -26.73 -6.25
N SER A 446 19.75 -25.45 -5.89
CA SER A 446 20.80 -24.44 -5.99
C SER A 446 21.88 -24.65 -4.91
N MET A 447 23.10 -24.17 -5.18
CA MET A 447 24.18 -24.18 -4.20
C MET A 447 24.33 -22.80 -3.56
N TYR A 448 24.35 -22.77 -2.24
CA TYR A 448 24.65 -21.58 -1.46
C TYR A 448 26.06 -21.68 -0.90
N SER A 449 26.81 -20.60 -1.01
CA SER A 449 28.12 -20.48 -0.39
C SER A 449 28.17 -19.26 0.52
N CYS A 450 28.30 -19.50 1.83
CA CYS A 450 28.53 -18.42 2.78
C CYS A 450 29.88 -17.75 2.49
N PRO A 451 29.94 -16.42 2.32
CA PRO A 451 31.19 -15.72 2.06
C PRO A 451 32.09 -15.58 3.30
N GLY A 452 31.57 -15.89 4.49
CA GLY A 452 32.27 -15.72 5.76
C GLY A 452 33.38 -16.74 6.00
N SER A 453 34.43 -16.31 6.69
CA SER A 453 35.48 -17.16 7.24
C SER A 453 35.23 -17.46 8.72
N CYS A 454 35.80 -18.55 9.21
CA CYS A 454 35.64 -18.99 10.58
C CYS A 454 36.26 -18.01 11.58
N ARG A 455 35.51 -17.71 12.64
CA ARG A 455 35.91 -16.80 13.73
C ARG A 455 36.70 -17.44 14.87
N PHE A 456 36.74 -18.77 14.94
CA PHE A 456 37.40 -19.47 16.04
C PHE A 456 38.92 -19.32 15.98
N ALA A 457 39.53 -19.29 17.18
CA ALA A 457 40.96 -19.12 17.34
C ALA A 457 41.75 -20.24 16.66
N SER A 458 42.85 -19.87 16.01
CA SER A 458 43.66 -20.77 15.18
C SER A 458 44.48 -21.79 15.97
N ASP A 459 44.66 -21.55 17.27
CA ASP A 459 45.34 -22.39 18.25
C ASP A 459 44.42 -23.39 18.95
N VAL A 460 43.10 -23.30 18.72
CA VAL A 460 42.10 -24.21 19.28
C VAL A 460 41.55 -25.13 18.18
N ASP A 461 41.74 -26.44 18.32
CA ASP A 461 41.15 -27.42 17.41
C ASP A 461 39.62 -27.39 17.50
N HIS A 462 38.97 -27.28 16.34
CA HIS A 462 37.50 -27.28 16.20
C HIS A 462 37.07 -27.98 14.91
N PHE A 463 35.95 -28.68 14.98
CA PHE A 463 35.40 -29.47 13.87
C PHE A 463 34.37 -28.72 13.01
N ARG A 464 33.81 -27.63 13.54
CA ARG A 464 32.79 -26.82 12.86
C ARG A 464 33.30 -25.41 12.63
N HIS A 465 33.28 -24.95 11.38
CA HIS A 465 33.72 -23.61 10.99
C HIS A 465 32.54 -22.64 10.91
N GLU A 466 32.37 -21.85 11.96
CA GLU A 466 31.32 -20.84 12.09
C GLU A 466 31.89 -19.43 11.85
N CYS A 467 31.23 -18.62 11.00
CA CYS A 467 31.59 -17.23 10.78
C CYS A 467 30.82 -16.26 11.72
N ASP A 468 31.13 -14.97 11.66
CA ASP A 468 30.49 -13.95 12.51
C ASP A 468 29.02 -13.64 12.17
N ALA A 469 28.48 -14.23 11.10
CA ALA A 469 27.08 -14.05 10.75
C ALA A 469 26.16 -14.65 11.83
N ARG A 470 25.32 -13.80 12.43
CA ARG A 470 24.37 -14.20 13.48
C ARG A 470 23.02 -14.69 12.94
N PHE A 471 22.74 -14.51 11.66
CA PHE A 471 21.46 -14.87 11.06
C PHE A 471 21.67 -15.71 9.81
N CYS A 472 20.68 -16.53 9.49
CA CYS A 472 20.68 -17.24 8.22
C CYS A 472 20.70 -16.25 7.05
N SER A 473 21.61 -16.49 6.11
CA SER A 473 21.84 -15.63 4.93
C SER A 473 21.28 -16.25 3.64
N VAL A 474 20.60 -17.39 3.77
CA VAL A 474 19.94 -18.09 2.68
C VAL A 474 18.57 -17.42 2.40
N PRO A 475 18.20 -17.23 1.12
CA PRO A 475 16.88 -16.72 0.76
C PRO A 475 15.77 -17.71 1.14
N CYS A 476 14.57 -17.16 1.35
CA CYS A 476 13.35 -17.88 1.61
C CYS A 476 13.01 -18.76 0.41
N GLN A 477 12.45 -19.94 0.67
CA GLN A 477 12.06 -20.88 -0.39
C GLN A 477 10.80 -20.41 -1.14
N LEU A 478 10.01 -19.52 -0.55
CA LEU A 478 8.74 -19.04 -1.12
C LEU A 478 8.84 -17.61 -1.69
N CYS A 479 9.90 -16.87 -1.38
CA CYS A 479 10.13 -15.52 -1.89
C CYS A 479 11.62 -15.15 -1.85
N LYS A 480 12.00 -13.99 -2.37
CA LYS A 480 13.42 -13.57 -2.41
C LYS A 480 13.94 -12.96 -1.09
N ARG A 481 13.14 -12.94 -0.02
CA ARG A 481 13.54 -12.39 1.29
C ARG A 481 14.46 -13.34 2.04
N LEU A 482 15.16 -12.87 3.06
CA LEU A 482 16.05 -13.73 3.86
C LEU A 482 15.29 -14.59 4.86
N CYS A 483 15.89 -15.74 5.17
CA CYS A 483 15.42 -16.60 6.24
C CYS A 483 15.39 -15.83 7.58
N SER A 484 14.33 -16.05 8.36
CA SER A 484 14.11 -15.42 9.66
C SER A 484 14.79 -16.14 10.83
N ASP A 485 15.44 -17.28 10.55
CA ASP A 485 16.07 -18.09 11.58
C ASP A 485 17.30 -17.38 12.18
N GLN A 486 17.38 -17.42 13.51
CA GLN A 486 18.45 -16.82 14.30
C GLN A 486 19.67 -17.74 14.40
N ASP A 487 19.55 -19.01 14.03
CA ASP A 487 20.72 -19.87 13.90
C ASP A 487 21.27 -19.77 12.48
N HIS A 488 22.43 -19.14 12.32
CA HIS A 488 23.12 -19.08 11.03
C HIS A 488 23.37 -20.49 10.47
N MET A 489 23.75 -21.46 11.33
CA MET A 489 24.15 -22.82 10.97
C MET A 489 22.99 -23.79 10.69
N HIS A 490 21.74 -23.35 10.81
CA HIS A 490 20.58 -24.25 10.64
C HIS A 490 20.52 -24.90 9.24
N GLY A 491 21.16 -24.29 8.23
CA GLY A 491 21.25 -24.83 6.87
C GLY A 491 22.09 -26.11 6.73
N LEU A 492 22.84 -26.50 7.77
CA LEU A 492 23.56 -27.77 7.82
C LEU A 492 22.63 -28.95 8.15
N GLU A 493 21.43 -28.69 8.67
CA GLU A 493 20.47 -29.73 8.99
C GLU A 493 19.87 -30.35 7.71
N PRO A 494 19.70 -31.68 7.63
CA PRO A 494 19.00 -32.32 6.52
C PRO A 494 17.57 -31.77 6.40
N ASN A 495 17.18 -31.35 5.19
CA ASN A 495 15.87 -30.74 4.90
C ASN A 495 15.60 -29.43 5.66
N ALA A 496 16.63 -28.63 5.94
CA ALA A 496 16.48 -27.29 6.49
C ALA A 496 15.49 -26.44 5.66
N ILE A 497 14.45 -25.94 6.34
CA ILE A 497 13.42 -25.09 5.72
C ILE A 497 13.81 -23.63 5.94
N HIS A 498 14.02 -22.89 4.86
CA HIS A 498 14.37 -21.47 4.90
C HIS A 498 13.13 -20.63 4.61
N LEU A 499 12.53 -20.06 5.66
CA LEU A 499 11.33 -19.22 5.55
C LEU A 499 11.55 -17.86 6.21
N CYS A 500 11.07 -16.80 5.56
CA CYS A 500 11.19 -15.43 6.07
C CYS A 500 10.18 -15.09 7.18
N GLY A 501 9.34 -16.04 7.59
CA GLY A 501 8.35 -15.86 8.66
C GLY A 501 7.11 -15.06 8.27
N GLN A 502 7.00 -14.63 7.01
CA GLN A 502 5.85 -13.89 6.48
C GLN A 502 4.81 -14.81 5.84
N GLU A 503 3.60 -14.29 5.67
CA GLU A 503 2.55 -14.97 4.92
C GLU A 503 2.85 -14.95 3.41
N HIS A 504 2.64 -16.08 2.75
CA HIS A 504 2.84 -16.21 1.30
C HIS A 504 1.56 -16.65 0.62
N LEU A 505 1.38 -16.20 -0.62
CA LEU A 505 0.28 -16.66 -1.46
C LEU A 505 0.52 -18.08 -1.92
N CYS A 506 -0.54 -18.88 -1.87
CA CYS A 506 -0.55 -20.12 -2.61
C CYS A 506 -0.47 -19.82 -4.11
N THR A 507 0.60 -20.30 -4.75
CA THR A 507 0.78 -20.15 -6.21
C THR A 507 -0.02 -21.19 -6.99
N ALA A 508 -0.75 -22.09 -6.33
CA ALA A 508 -1.60 -23.08 -6.98
C ALA A 508 -2.90 -22.44 -7.48
N VAL A 509 -3.47 -23.02 -8.54
CA VAL A 509 -4.82 -22.68 -9.01
C VAL A 509 -5.84 -23.12 -7.96
N CYS A 510 -6.91 -22.35 -7.75
CA CYS A 510 -7.96 -22.68 -6.79
C CYS A 510 -8.52 -24.10 -7.06
N SER A 511 -8.48 -24.96 -6.04
CA SER A 511 -8.96 -26.35 -6.12
C SER A 511 -10.42 -26.51 -5.68
N ALA A 512 -11.10 -25.42 -5.29
CA ALA A 512 -12.51 -25.46 -4.91
C ALA A 512 -13.39 -25.72 -6.14
N PRO A 513 -14.42 -26.58 -6.03
CA PRO A 513 -15.36 -26.79 -7.14
C PRO A 513 -16.16 -25.51 -7.40
N GLY A 514 -16.03 -24.94 -8.61
CA GLY A 514 -16.75 -23.73 -9.03
C GLY A 514 -15.94 -22.80 -9.93
N ILE A 515 -16.52 -21.65 -10.26
CA ILE A 515 -15.89 -20.55 -11.01
C ILE A 515 -15.63 -19.42 -10.02
N CYS A 516 -14.42 -18.83 -10.04
CA CYS A 516 -14.08 -17.77 -9.09
C CYS A 516 -14.58 -16.40 -9.54
N GLU A 517 -14.56 -16.14 -10.85
CA GLU A 517 -15.10 -14.93 -11.46
C GLU A 517 -15.74 -15.25 -12.81
N ILE A 518 -16.92 -14.68 -13.04
CA ILE A 518 -17.60 -14.72 -14.32
C ILE A 518 -17.46 -13.32 -14.91
N GLU A 519 -16.81 -13.21 -16.06
CA GLU A 519 -16.72 -11.94 -16.77
C GLU A 519 -18.14 -11.50 -17.15
N THR A 520 -18.58 -10.37 -16.59
CA THR A 520 -19.94 -9.86 -16.79
C THR A 520 -20.11 -9.17 -18.14
N ALA A 521 -19.00 -8.85 -18.82
CA ALA A 521 -18.99 -8.34 -20.18
C ALA A 521 -18.83 -9.52 -21.17
N PRO A 522 -19.87 -9.91 -21.92
CA PRO A 522 -19.77 -10.98 -22.91
C PRO A 522 -18.86 -10.56 -24.08
N GLN A 523 -17.92 -11.42 -24.46
CA GLN A 523 -17.10 -11.21 -25.66
C GLN A 523 -17.93 -11.55 -26.89
N SER A 524 -18.03 -10.60 -27.84
CA SER A 524 -18.73 -10.81 -29.10
C SER A 524 -17.76 -11.28 -30.17
N ILE A 525 -18.03 -12.44 -30.78
CA ILE A 525 -17.25 -13.04 -31.86
C ILE A 525 -18.18 -13.23 -33.05
N GLU A 526 -17.80 -12.76 -34.24
CA GLU A 526 -18.55 -13.05 -35.47
C GLU A 526 -18.35 -14.52 -35.85
N ALA A 527 -19.43 -15.30 -35.79
CA ALA A 527 -19.45 -16.71 -36.12
C ALA A 527 -20.32 -16.95 -37.36
N THR A 528 -19.92 -17.91 -38.20
CA THR A 528 -20.70 -18.30 -39.38
C THR A 528 -21.38 -19.64 -39.11
N PHE A 529 -22.70 -19.66 -39.21
CA PHE A 529 -23.46 -20.92 -39.15
C PHE A 529 -23.68 -21.44 -40.57
N THR A 530 -23.22 -22.65 -40.84
CA THR A 530 -23.35 -23.31 -42.15
C THR A 530 -24.30 -24.49 -42.02
N GLY A 531 -25.53 -24.31 -42.48
CA GLY A 531 -26.54 -25.38 -42.58
C GLY A 531 -26.52 -26.07 -43.94
N LYS A 532 -27.32 -27.13 -44.08
CA LYS A 532 -27.38 -27.95 -45.31
C LYS A 532 -27.88 -27.18 -46.55
N ASN A 533 -28.66 -26.12 -46.36
CA ASN A 533 -29.29 -25.35 -47.44
C ASN A 533 -28.81 -23.89 -47.50
N GLU A 534 -28.35 -23.29 -46.38
CA GLU A 534 -27.88 -21.89 -46.34
C GLU A 534 -26.81 -21.68 -45.27
N THR A 535 -26.00 -20.63 -45.46
CA THR A 535 -24.93 -20.19 -44.55
C THR A 535 -25.09 -18.72 -44.26
N PHE A 536 -25.11 -18.32 -42.99
CA PHE A 536 -25.21 -16.91 -42.60
C PHE A 536 -24.35 -16.58 -41.37
N GLN A 537 -23.96 -15.31 -41.27
CA GLN A 537 -23.14 -14.78 -40.19
C GLN A 537 -24.00 -14.27 -39.05
N TYR A 538 -23.57 -14.52 -37.82
CA TYR A 538 -24.23 -14.05 -36.61
C TYR A 538 -23.19 -13.73 -35.53
N THR A 539 -23.51 -12.76 -34.67
CA THR A 539 -22.66 -12.40 -33.54
C THR A 539 -22.91 -13.37 -32.39
N LYS A 540 -21.90 -14.18 -32.05
CA LYS A 540 -21.92 -15.09 -30.91
C LYS A 540 -21.35 -14.38 -29.69
N TYR A 541 -22.14 -14.29 -28.62
CA TYR A 541 -21.68 -13.80 -27.32
C TYR A 541 -21.18 -14.98 -26.49
N THR A 542 -19.90 -14.96 -26.13
CA THR A 542 -19.30 -15.95 -25.22
C THR A 542 -18.95 -15.31 -23.90
N GLN A 543 -19.37 -15.94 -22.80
CA GLN A 543 -19.08 -15.49 -21.45
C GLN A 543 -17.87 -16.26 -20.91
N GLY A 544 -16.79 -15.55 -20.59
CA GLY A 544 -15.58 -16.12 -20.02
C GLY A 544 -15.76 -16.43 -18.54
N SER A 545 -15.22 -17.56 -18.10
CA SER A 545 -15.09 -17.90 -16.68
C SER A 545 -13.62 -18.05 -16.31
N LEU A 546 -13.23 -17.44 -15.19
CA LEU A 546 -11.86 -17.48 -14.68
C LEU A 546 -11.83 -18.23 -13.34
N VAL A 547 -10.80 -19.06 -13.19
CA VAL A 547 -10.42 -19.68 -11.92
C VAL A 547 -9.18 -18.95 -11.44
N HIS A 548 -9.30 -18.23 -10.32
CA HIS A 548 -8.18 -17.49 -9.76
C HIS A 548 -7.16 -18.42 -9.08
N SER A 549 -5.99 -17.86 -8.77
CA SER A 549 -5.04 -18.47 -7.83
C SER A 549 -5.70 -18.67 -6.46
N CYS A 550 -5.31 -19.73 -5.76
CA CYS A 550 -5.82 -20.07 -4.45
C CYS A 550 -5.63 -18.91 -3.45
N GLY A 551 -6.71 -18.51 -2.79
CA GLY A 551 -6.70 -17.41 -1.80
C GLY A 551 -6.13 -17.79 -0.43
N GLN A 552 -5.65 -19.02 -0.24
CA GLN A 552 -5.05 -19.44 1.02
C GLN A 552 -3.66 -18.82 1.22
N LEU A 553 -3.43 -18.36 2.45
CA LEU A 553 -2.16 -17.84 2.92
C LEU A 553 -1.41 -18.94 3.67
N TYR A 554 -0.13 -19.09 3.37
CA TYR A 554 0.77 -19.94 4.16
C TYR A 554 1.50 -19.07 5.19
N ALA A 555 1.13 -19.19 6.47
CA ALA A 555 1.85 -18.62 7.61
C ALA A 555 2.59 -19.75 8.35
N ASN A 556 3.83 -19.50 8.80
CA ASN A 556 4.58 -20.51 9.53
C ASN A 556 4.22 -20.49 11.03
N VAL A 557 3.53 -21.54 11.50
CA VAL A 557 3.44 -21.88 12.93
C VAL A 557 4.70 -22.63 13.30
N ARG A 558 5.67 -21.97 13.94
CA ARG A 558 6.69 -22.64 14.75
C ARG A 558 6.55 -22.22 16.21
N ARG A 559 5.60 -22.84 16.93
CA ARG A 559 5.82 -23.12 18.36
C ARG A 559 6.46 -24.50 18.45
N ARG A 560 7.61 -24.55 19.14
CA ARG A 560 8.33 -25.78 19.46
C ARG A 560 7.39 -26.81 20.10
N SER A 561 7.06 -27.87 19.39
CA SER A 561 6.84 -29.21 19.96
C SER A 561 7.09 -30.23 18.87
N ARG A 562 8.00 -31.17 19.14
CA ARG A 562 8.25 -32.35 18.33
C ARG A 562 6.94 -33.15 18.23
N GLU A 563 6.20 -32.99 17.15
CA GLU A 563 5.21 -33.96 16.70
C GLU A 563 5.07 -33.81 15.17
N THR A 564 5.03 -34.97 14.53
CA THR A 564 5.14 -35.22 13.09
C THR A 564 4.25 -34.31 12.24
N VAL A 565 4.86 -33.50 11.38
CA VAL A 565 4.17 -32.85 10.26
C VAL A 565 4.11 -33.86 9.12
N GLU A 566 2.96 -34.51 8.95
CA GLU A 566 2.65 -35.24 7.72
C GLU A 566 2.48 -34.22 6.59
N VAL A 567 3.41 -34.26 5.64
CA VAL A 567 3.23 -33.64 4.33
C VAL A 567 2.14 -34.45 3.63
N HIS A 568 0.95 -33.88 3.46
CA HIS A 568 -0.12 -34.49 2.67
C HIS A 568 0.37 -34.77 1.25
N LYS A 569 0.72 -36.03 0.99
CA LYS A 569 0.82 -36.58 -0.37
C LYS A 569 -0.59 -36.59 -0.95
N ALA A 570 -0.77 -35.88 -2.06
CA ALA A 570 -1.99 -35.92 -2.86
C ALA A 570 -2.35 -37.37 -3.23
N HIS A 571 -3.50 -37.83 -2.76
CA HIS A 571 -4.08 -39.12 -3.15
C HIS A 571 -4.50 -39.08 -4.63
N ARG A 572 -3.94 -40.00 -5.42
CA ARG A 572 -4.59 -40.53 -6.62
C ARG A 572 -5.78 -41.38 -6.19
N ALA A 573 -6.97 -41.06 -6.68
CA ALA A 573 -8.08 -42.00 -6.88
C ALA A 573 -8.48 -41.82 -8.36
N GLY A 574 -8.50 -42.84 -9.22
CA GLY A 574 -9.00 -44.18 -8.99
C GLY A 574 -10.37 -44.22 -9.68
N GLY A 575 -10.42 -44.76 -10.89
CA GLY A 575 -11.63 -44.86 -11.68
C GLY A 575 -12.62 -45.86 -11.09
N ASP A 576 -13.89 -45.55 -11.27
CA ASP A 576 -14.90 -46.39 -11.92
C ASP A 576 -15.91 -45.47 -12.61
#